data_AF-K2FFU1-F1
#
_entry.id   AF-K2FFU1-F1
#
_cell.length_a   1.000
_cell.length_b   1.000
_cell.length_c   1.000
_cell.angle_alpha   90.00
_cell.angle_beta   90.00
_cell.angle_gamma   90.00
#
_symmetry.space_group_name_H-M   'P 1'
#
loop_
_entity.id
_entity.type
_entity.pdbx_description
1 polymer ?
#
loop_
_entity_poly.entity_id
_entity_poly.type
_entity_poly.pdbx_seq_one_letter_code
_entity_poly.pdbx_strand_id
1 'polypeptide(L)'
;MKNNRKIIYGILILFATLVLILSLIIWHGKNASLSVVFLDVGQGDSILISEGSQQLLIDGGKDGKLLLEKMGKYVPFWDRKIEAIIETHPDQDHIGGLIDIIETYKVGLVLQTKMQSESQTFKKLENEITQLA
;
A
#
# COMPACT_ATOMS: atom_id res chain seq x y z
N MET A 1 -27.74 0.75 -46.31
CA MET A 1 -27.82 1.74 -45.20
C MET A 1 -28.42 1.23 -43.88
N LYS A 2 -29.19 0.11 -43.85
CA LYS A 2 -29.86 -0.39 -42.62
C LYS A 2 -28.93 -1.13 -41.63
N ASN A 3 -27.83 -1.74 -42.11
CA ASN A 3 -26.87 -2.48 -41.27
C ASN A 3 -26.03 -1.58 -40.34
N ASN A 4 -25.70 -0.36 -40.77
CA ASN A 4 -24.83 0.52 -40.00
C ASN A 4 -25.49 1.00 -38.69
N ARG A 5 -26.83 1.15 -38.67
CA ARG A 5 -27.57 1.54 -37.46
C ARG A 5 -27.47 0.49 -36.36
N LYS A 6 -27.53 -0.81 -36.71
CA LYS A 6 -27.39 -1.90 -35.73
C LYS A 6 -25.98 -1.93 -35.12
N ILE A 7 -24.95 -1.68 -35.92
CA ILE A 7 -23.56 -1.59 -35.46
C ILE A 7 -23.40 -0.39 -34.52
N ILE A 8 -23.94 0.77 -34.89
CA ILE A 8 -23.90 1.98 -34.05
C ILE A 8 -24.59 1.73 -32.69
N TYR A 9 -25.78 1.11 -32.67
CA TYR A 9 -26.45 0.78 -31.41
C TYR A 9 -25.66 -0.24 -30.59
N GLY A 10 -25.03 -1.23 -31.22
CA GLY A 10 -24.15 -2.17 -30.53
C GLY A 10 -22.96 -1.48 -29.85
N ILE A 11 -22.31 -0.54 -30.54
CA ILE A 11 -21.20 0.25 -29.99
C ILE A 11 -21.68 1.15 -28.83
N LEU A 12 -22.83 1.81 -28.99
CA LEU A 12 -23.39 2.67 -27.93
C LEU A 12 -23.77 1.87 -26.69
N ILE A 13 -24.34 0.67 -26.85
CA ILE A 13 -24.65 -0.22 -25.73
C ILE A 13 -23.37 -0.68 -25.04
N LEU A 14 -22.35 -1.10 -25.80
CA LEU A 14 -21.05 -1.51 -25.23
C LEU A 14 -20.37 -0.36 -24.48
N PHE A 15 -20.43 0.86 -25.01
CA PHE A 15 -19.89 2.03 -24.35
C PHE A 15 -20.65 2.35 -23.06
N ALA A 16 -21.98 2.31 -23.10
CA ALA A 16 -22.82 2.54 -21.92
C ALA A 16 -22.59 1.49 -20.82
N THR A 17 -22.42 0.21 -21.18
CA THR A 17 -22.12 -0.85 -20.22
C THR A 17 -20.73 -0.67 -19.61
N LEU A 18 -19.73 -0.30 -20.42
CA LEU A 18 -18.38 0.00 -19.91
C LEU A 18 -18.39 1.17 -18.92
N VAL A 19 -19.09 2.26 -19.25
CA VAL A 19 -19.23 3.43 -18.37
C VAL A 19 -19.95 3.06 -17.07
N LEU A 20 -21.01 2.23 -17.15
CA LEU A 20 -21.72 1.75 -15.96
C LEU A 20 -20.81 0.91 -15.06
N ILE A 21 -20.04 -0.03 -15.64
CA ILE A 21 -19.09 -0.86 -14.89
C ILE A 21 -18.04 0.02 -14.20
N LEU A 22 -17.42 0.97 -14.92
CA LEU A 22 -16.44 1.89 -14.35
C LEU A 22 -17.03 2.74 -13.22
N SER A 23 -18.28 3.22 -13.38
CA SER A 23 -18.96 4.01 -12.36
C SER A 23 -19.23 3.21 -11.09
N LEU A 24 -19.61 1.93 -11.22
CA LEU A 24 -19.83 1.04 -10.07
C LEU A 24 -18.52 0.72 -9.34
N ILE A 25 -17.42 0.52 -10.07
CA ILE A 25 -16.07 0.32 -9.48
C ILE A 25 -15.67 1.55 -8.66
N ILE A 26 -15.83 2.76 -9.21
CA ILE A 26 -15.50 4.01 -8.52
C ILE A 26 -16.38 4.19 -7.27
N TRP A 27 -17.68 3.89 -7.37
CA TRP A 27 -18.60 3.98 -6.24
C TRP A 27 -18.21 3.03 -5.11
N HIS A 28 -17.89 1.77 -5.44
CA HIS A 28 -17.49 0.78 -4.43
C HIS A 28 -16.21 1.21 -3.69
N GLY A 29 -15.23 1.77 -4.41
CA GLY A 29 -13.99 2.26 -3.80
C GLY A 29 -14.17 3.45 -2.85
N LYS A 30 -15.21 4.27 -3.02
CA LYS A 30 -15.49 5.43 -2.15
C LYS A 30 -16.13 5.08 -0.81
N ASN A 31 -16.75 3.91 -0.69
CA ASN A 31 -17.41 3.46 0.54
C ASN A 31 -16.53 2.49 1.36
N ALA A 32 -15.22 2.52 1.14
CA ALA A 32 -14.30 1.68 1.89
C ALA A 32 -14.30 2.12 3.37
N SER A 33 -14.67 1.21 4.26
CA SER A 33 -14.56 1.41 5.70
C SER A 33 -13.10 1.41 6.14
N LEU A 34 -12.78 2.21 7.14
CA LEU A 34 -11.51 2.12 7.87
C LEU A 34 -11.27 0.69 8.35
N SER A 35 -10.10 0.16 8.05
CA SER A 35 -9.61 -1.15 8.49
C SER A 35 -8.31 -0.97 9.28
N VAL A 36 -8.16 -1.73 10.36
CA VAL A 36 -6.93 -1.80 11.15
C VAL A 36 -6.56 -3.26 11.29
N VAL A 37 -5.39 -3.62 10.79
CA VAL A 37 -4.91 -5.00 10.73
C VAL A 37 -3.54 -5.11 11.39
N PHE A 38 -3.46 -5.94 12.42
CA PHE A 38 -2.18 -6.33 13.02
C PHE A 38 -1.62 -7.48 12.19
N LEU A 39 -0.51 -7.22 11.50
CA LEU A 39 0.11 -8.18 10.60
C LEU A 39 0.97 -9.15 11.41
N ASP A 40 0.73 -10.44 11.20
CA ASP A 40 1.57 -11.50 11.74
C ASP A 40 2.91 -11.55 10.97
N VAL A 41 3.88 -10.77 11.44
CA VAL A 41 5.24 -10.62 10.89
C VAL A 41 6.27 -11.45 11.66
N GLY A 42 5.83 -12.39 12.50
CA GLY A 42 6.69 -13.21 13.34
C GLY A 42 7.22 -12.44 14.56
N GLN A 43 8.36 -11.75 14.41
CA GLN A 43 8.99 -11.02 15.50
C GLN A 43 8.80 -9.50 15.33
N GLY A 44 8.41 -8.84 16.42
CA GLY A 44 8.13 -7.42 16.52
C GLY A 44 6.72 -7.06 16.03
N ASP A 45 6.50 -5.77 15.74
CA ASP A 45 5.18 -5.25 15.40
C ASP A 45 5.07 -4.82 13.93
N SER A 46 3.87 -4.95 13.38
CA SER A 46 3.48 -4.28 12.15
C SER A 46 1.96 -4.13 12.08
N ILE A 47 1.49 -2.90 11.87
CA ILE A 47 0.07 -2.54 11.85
C ILE A 47 -0.23 -1.81 10.56
N LEU A 48 -1.14 -2.36 9.77
CA LEU A 48 -1.65 -1.73 8.56
C LEU A 48 -3.00 -1.09 8.85
N ILE A 49 -3.08 0.22 8.63
CA ILE A 49 -4.32 0.98 8.67
C ILE A 49 -4.68 1.37 7.24
N SER A 50 -5.88 1.04 6.80
CA SER A 50 -6.34 1.29 5.43
C SER A 50 -7.70 1.96 5.41
N GLU A 51 -7.85 2.99 4.58
CA GLU A 51 -9.14 3.61 4.26
C GLU A 51 -9.19 3.95 2.76
N GLY A 52 -10.04 3.24 2.01
CA GLY A 52 -10.07 3.37 0.55
C GLY A 52 -8.75 2.95 -0.09
N SER A 53 -8.14 3.88 -0.81
CA SER A 53 -6.82 3.72 -1.43
C SER A 53 -5.70 4.36 -0.63
N GLN A 54 -5.92 4.62 0.67
CA GLN A 54 -4.91 5.18 1.55
C GLN A 54 -4.44 4.11 2.53
N GLN A 55 -3.12 3.98 2.69
CA GLN A 55 -2.49 3.05 3.61
C GLN A 55 -1.47 3.77 4.50
N LEU A 56 -1.58 3.51 5.79
CA LEU A 56 -0.63 3.89 6.82
C LEU A 56 -0.06 2.59 7.41
N LEU A 57 1.26 2.47 7.42
CA LEU A 57 1.95 1.32 8.04
C LEU A 57 2.66 1.79 9.30
N ILE A 58 2.46 1.10 10.41
CA ILE A 58 3.19 1.33 11.67
C ILE A 58 4.07 0.12 11.91
N ASP A 59 5.39 0.32 11.92
CA ASP A 59 6.42 -0.72 11.99
C ASP A 59 6.31 -1.82 10.91
N GLY A 60 7.37 -2.59 10.75
CA GLY A 60 7.54 -3.55 9.66
C GLY A 60 7.99 -4.95 10.08
N GLY A 61 8.11 -5.23 11.37
CA GLY A 61 8.68 -6.50 11.80
C GLY A 61 10.15 -6.67 11.41
N LYS A 62 10.68 -7.87 11.64
CA LYS A 62 12.07 -8.23 11.29
C LYS A 62 12.27 -8.64 9.82
N ASP A 63 11.29 -9.30 9.21
CA ASP A 63 11.40 -9.96 7.90
C ASP A 63 10.56 -9.26 6.84
N GLY A 64 11.22 -8.54 5.92
CA GLY A 64 10.56 -7.79 4.87
C GLY A 64 9.85 -8.66 3.82
N LYS A 65 10.35 -9.87 3.55
CA LYS A 65 9.66 -10.79 2.62
C LYS A 65 8.34 -11.24 3.22
N LEU A 66 8.33 -11.58 4.51
CA LEU A 66 7.12 -11.94 5.22
C LEU A 66 6.15 -10.75 5.28
N LEU A 67 6.63 -9.55 5.60
CA LEU A 67 5.81 -8.34 5.61
C LEU A 67 5.15 -8.10 4.24
N LEU A 68 5.90 -8.16 3.15
CA LEU A 68 5.37 -8.02 1.78
C LEU A 68 4.29 -9.06 1.47
N GLU A 69 4.47 -10.31 1.89
CA GLU A 69 3.45 -11.36 1.75
C GLU A 69 2.17 -11.01 2.53
N LYS A 70 2.30 -10.54 3.77
CA LYS A 70 1.14 -10.17 4.60
C LYS A 70 0.43 -8.94 4.03
N MET A 71 1.17 -7.93 3.58
CA MET A 71 0.61 -6.74 2.94
C MET A 71 -0.18 -7.10 1.68
N GLY A 72 0.32 -8.02 0.83
CA GLY A 72 -0.38 -8.46 -0.38
C GLY A 72 -1.75 -9.11 -0.14
N LYS A 73 -2.09 -9.48 1.11
CA LYS A 73 -3.42 -9.98 1.48
C LYS A 73 -4.44 -8.86 1.71
N TYR A 74 -3.98 -7.64 1.99
CA TYR A 74 -4.81 -6.51 2.40
C TYR A 74 -4.68 -5.29 1.49
N VAL A 75 -3.56 -5.17 0.78
CA VAL A 75 -3.30 -4.11 -0.20
C VAL A 75 -3.51 -4.68 -1.60
N PRO A 76 -4.33 -4.05 -2.45
CA PRO A 76 -4.53 -4.53 -3.82
C PRO A 76 -3.23 -4.61 -4.61
N PHE A 77 -3.06 -5.62 -5.44
CA PHE A 77 -1.80 -5.86 -6.19
C PHE A 77 -1.40 -4.72 -7.14
N TRP A 78 -2.36 -3.90 -7.56
CA TRP A 78 -2.13 -2.72 -8.41
C TRP A 78 -1.79 -1.47 -7.60
N ASP A 79 -2.07 -1.46 -6.30
CA ASP A 79 -1.72 -0.36 -5.43
C ASP A 79 -0.25 -0.49 -5.06
N ARG A 80 0.51 0.56 -5.40
CA ARG A 80 1.97 0.61 -5.24
C ARG A 80 2.39 1.83 -4.45
N LYS A 81 1.47 2.40 -3.68
CA LYS A 81 1.70 3.56 -2.84
C LYS A 81 1.41 3.19 -1.38
N ILE A 82 2.19 3.77 -0.47
CA ILE A 82 1.90 3.81 0.95
C ILE A 82 1.98 5.27 1.36
N GLU A 83 0.86 5.84 1.81
CA GLU A 83 0.75 7.26 2.13
C GLU A 83 1.74 7.65 3.23
N ALA A 84 1.82 6.83 4.27
CA ALA A 84 2.72 7.09 5.38
C ALA A 84 3.23 5.80 6.06
N ILE A 85 4.45 5.90 6.57
CA ILE A 85 5.05 4.92 7.48
C ILE A 85 5.32 5.62 8.81
N ILE A 86 5.02 4.96 9.93
CA ILE A 86 5.42 5.36 11.28
C ILE A 86 6.40 4.31 11.80
N GLU A 87 7.63 4.73 12.08
CA GLU A 87 8.63 3.94 12.79
C GLU A 87 8.60 4.32 14.28
N THR A 88 8.33 3.35 15.14
CA THR A 88 8.15 3.61 16.58
C THR A 88 9.47 3.63 17.35
N HIS A 89 10.42 2.75 17.01
CA HIS A 89 11.77 2.73 17.57
C HIS A 89 12.74 1.92 16.68
N PRO A 90 14.07 2.14 16.79
CA PRO A 90 15.03 1.70 15.78
C PRO A 90 15.48 0.24 15.92
N ASP A 91 14.74 -0.58 16.68
CA ASP A 91 15.11 -1.98 16.89
C ASP A 91 14.81 -2.81 15.65
N GLN A 92 15.71 -3.73 15.34
CA GLN A 92 15.70 -4.48 14.08
C GLN A 92 14.39 -5.24 13.84
N ASP A 93 13.73 -5.73 14.89
CA ASP A 93 12.45 -6.40 14.78
C ASP A 93 11.25 -5.48 14.57
N HIS A 94 11.44 -4.16 14.57
CA HIS A 94 10.41 -3.20 14.18
C HIS A 94 10.71 -2.55 12.83
N ILE A 95 11.99 -2.34 12.50
CA ILE A 95 12.39 -1.61 11.29
C ILE A 95 12.86 -2.49 10.13
N GLY A 96 13.13 -3.78 10.39
CA GLY A 96 13.76 -4.67 9.42
C GLY A 96 12.97 -4.78 8.11
N GLY A 97 11.66 -4.99 8.21
CA GLY A 97 10.80 -5.13 7.04
C GLY A 97 10.51 -3.82 6.30
N LEU A 98 10.69 -2.66 6.94
CA LEU A 98 10.41 -1.36 6.32
C LEU A 98 11.33 -1.06 5.14
N ILE A 99 12.54 -1.62 5.14
CA ILE A 99 13.51 -1.49 4.05
C ILE A 99 12.91 -2.04 2.74
N ASP A 100 12.39 -3.27 2.77
CA ASP A 100 11.75 -3.90 1.62
C ASP A 100 10.46 -3.17 1.19
N ILE A 101 9.74 -2.54 2.14
CA ILE A 101 8.57 -1.70 1.81
C ILE A 101 8.99 -0.47 1.02
N ILE A 102 10.01 0.25 1.47
CA ILE A 102 10.52 1.45 0.81
C ILE A 102 11.08 1.10 -0.58
N GLU A 103 11.75 -0.04 -0.71
CA GLU A 103 12.26 -0.53 -2.00
C GLU A 103 11.12 -0.95 -2.98
N THR A 104 9.97 -1.40 -2.46
CA THR A 104 8.87 -1.99 -3.27
C THR A 104 7.73 -1.02 -3.59
N TYR A 105 7.42 -0.10 -2.68
CA TYR A 105 6.30 0.85 -2.75
C TYR A 105 6.79 2.29 -2.85
N LYS A 106 6.00 3.13 -3.52
CA LYS A 106 6.18 4.57 -3.42
C LYS A 106 5.66 5.05 -2.06
N VAL A 107 6.58 5.40 -1.17
CA VAL A 107 6.25 5.92 0.17
C VAL A 107 6.10 7.44 0.12
N GLY A 108 5.02 7.96 0.70
CA GLY A 108 4.71 9.40 0.71
C GLY A 108 5.42 10.17 1.84
N LEU A 109 5.27 9.68 3.07
CA LEU A 109 5.82 10.30 4.28
C LEU A 109 6.37 9.21 5.20
N VAL A 110 7.52 9.46 5.81
CA VAL A 110 8.03 8.61 6.90
C VAL A 110 8.11 9.46 8.17
N LEU A 111 7.43 9.02 9.22
CA LEU A 111 7.46 9.60 10.55
C LEU A 111 8.31 8.71 11.44
N GLN A 112 9.36 9.30 12.00
CA GLN A 112 10.34 8.59 12.82
C GLN A 112 10.52 9.28 14.15
N THR A 113 10.97 8.53 15.14
CA THR A 113 11.39 9.12 16.41
C THR A 113 12.78 9.74 16.29
N LYS A 114 13.22 10.45 17.34
CA LYS A 114 14.62 10.94 17.42
C LYS A 114 15.59 9.89 17.95
N MET A 115 15.12 8.67 18.20
CA MET A 115 15.98 7.58 18.67
C MET A 115 16.98 7.21 17.58
N GLN A 116 18.14 6.72 18.00
CA GLN A 116 19.24 6.37 17.10
C GLN A 116 19.74 4.99 17.49
N SER A 117 20.23 4.24 16.51
CA SER A 117 20.82 2.92 16.71
C SER A 117 22.10 2.79 15.90
N GLU A 118 23.08 2.06 16.44
CA GLU A 118 24.31 1.75 15.69
C GLU A 118 24.15 0.54 14.76
N SER A 119 22.99 -0.12 14.80
CA SER A 119 22.71 -1.32 14.02
C SER A 119 22.84 -1.06 12.52
N GLN A 120 23.28 -2.10 11.79
CA GLN A 120 23.37 -2.03 10.33
C GLN A 120 22.00 -1.84 9.68
N THR A 121 20.95 -2.46 10.26
CA THR A 121 19.57 -2.33 9.80
C THR A 121 19.09 -0.88 9.87
N PHE A 122 19.30 -0.21 11.00
CA PHE A 122 18.94 1.20 11.17
C PHE A 122 19.66 2.09 10.14
N LYS A 123 20.99 1.93 10.01
CA LYS A 123 21.77 2.68 9.03
C LYS A 123 21.31 2.44 7.59
N LYS A 124 20.92 1.19 7.25
CA LYS A 124 20.37 0.89 5.92
C LYS A 124 19.03 1.59 5.74
N LEU A 125 18.12 1.51 6.70
CA LEU A 125 16.81 2.17 6.63
C LEU A 125 16.95 3.69 6.44
N GLU A 126 17.80 4.35 7.22
CA GLU A 126 18.06 5.80 7.08
C GLU A 126 18.56 6.19 5.67
N ASN A 127 19.40 5.34 5.06
CA ASN A 127 19.87 5.56 3.70
C ASN A 127 18.75 5.44 2.66
N GLU A 128 17.81 4.50 2.85
CA GLU A 128 16.64 4.36 1.96
C GLU A 128 15.69 5.56 2.12
N ILE A 129 15.44 5.98 3.37
CA ILE A 129 14.57 7.13 3.66
C ILE A 129 15.13 8.43 3.07
N THR A 130 16.45 8.63 3.16
CA THR A 130 17.10 9.82 2.60
C THR A 130 16.95 9.90 1.07
N GLN A 131 16.80 8.75 0.39
CA GLN A 131 16.60 8.68 -1.06
C GLN A 131 15.15 8.93 -1.50
N LEU A 132 14.20 9.02 -0.57
CA LEU A 132 12.81 9.37 -0.86
C LEU A 132 12.61 10.87 -1.16
N ALA A 133 13.59 11.72 -0.79
CA ALA A 133 13.58 13.17 -0.99
C ALA A 133 14.07 13.57 -2.38
#